data_AF-A0A2S7TFT4-F1
#
_entry.id   AF-A0A2S7TFT4-F1
#
_cell.length_a   1.000
_cell.length_b   1.000
_cell.length_c   1.000
_cell.angle_alpha   90.00
_cell.angle_beta   90.00
_cell.angle_gamma   90.00
#
_symmetry.space_group_name_H-M   'P 1'
#
loop_
_entity.id
_entity.type
_entity.pdbx_description
1 polymer ?
#
loop_
_entity_poly.entity_id
_entity_poly.type
_entity_poly.pdbx_seq_one_letter_code
_entity_poly.pdbx_strand_id
1 'polypeptide(L)'
;MAIGLALLSVNFTSCKNEKENTGKHEANNSVKKVVKPIVKEVHKPIVFITGHDRDATTFYSDATEYFTNKNYKIVQGVYSLEEMLTWLNNNAYHKTYGEIHIVNNNSPWLGMDLETRINGTRVNSTSLEKCLDNEKLPVLENHFNANSKIIFHSNALAEDTKLIQALQRVFTTENNAEIIASPYFNVFGGEFSAHYLAKPYYVFYPTAKSPGKVDLSKEIAKKYPEEEFEWYDALNNERERYVGEPYTIQQNIPIVFEIDYHNSDDEIPDFTSSEEIMQWVINDEDMTQKVKSLNIPIEKLDGVIR
;
A
#
# COMPACT_ATOMS: atom_id res chain seq x y z
N MET A 1 25.12 -4.35 3.19
CA MET A 1 24.81 -5.12 4.40
C MET A 1 25.41 -4.44 5.63
N ALA A 2 24.60 -3.61 6.28
CA ALA A 2 24.55 -3.37 7.71
C ALA A 2 23.03 -3.30 7.97
N ILE A 3 22.51 -4.24 8.75
CA ILE A 3 21.07 -4.38 8.96
C ILE A 3 20.66 -3.27 9.95
N GLY A 4 20.07 -2.21 9.41
CA GLY A 4 19.41 -1.16 10.17
C GLY A 4 18.05 -0.89 9.56
N LEU A 5 17.08 -1.76 9.85
CA LEU A 5 15.68 -1.48 9.53
C LEU A 5 15.22 -0.38 10.49
N ALA A 6 15.29 0.88 10.07
CA ALA A 6 14.71 2.00 10.80
C ALA A 6 13.18 1.94 10.65
N LEU A 7 12.53 1.22 11.56
CA LEU A 7 11.09 1.31 11.75
C LEU A 7 10.79 2.70 12.33
N LEU A 8 10.18 3.57 11.51
CA LEU A 8 9.62 4.84 11.98
C LEU A 8 8.38 4.54 12.82
N SER A 9 8.55 4.30 14.11
CA SER A 9 7.45 4.31 15.08
C SER A 9 7.20 5.74 15.54
N VAL A 10 6.10 6.35 15.11
CA VAL A 10 5.65 7.64 15.63
C VAL A 10 4.92 7.39 16.95
N ASN A 11 5.59 7.64 18.09
CA ASN A 11 4.97 7.59 19.41
C ASN A 11 4.50 9.00 19.82
N PHE A 12 3.19 9.19 19.98
CA PHE A 12 2.64 10.39 20.61
C PHE A 12 2.54 10.17 22.12
N THR A 13 3.49 10.71 22.88
CA THR A 13 3.40 10.81 24.35
C THR A 13 2.51 11.98 24.76
N SER A 14 1.34 11.68 25.31
CA SER A 14 0.49 12.65 26.01
C SER A 14 0.98 12.84 27.45
N CYS A 15 1.59 13.99 27.77
CA CYS A 15 1.90 14.39 29.14
C CYS A 15 0.61 14.68 29.93
N LYS A 16 0.31 13.88 30.96
CA LYS A 16 -0.64 14.25 32.01
C LYS A 16 0.14 14.77 33.21
N ASN A 17 -0.11 16.03 33.57
CA ASN A 17 0.41 16.67 34.77
C ASN A 17 -0.18 16.01 36.01
N GLU A 18 0.67 15.50 36.89
CA GLU A 18 0.31 15.12 38.25
C GLU A 18 0.06 16.37 39.12
N LYS A 19 -1.02 16.34 39.89
CA LYS A 19 -1.13 17.08 41.14
C LYS A 19 -1.52 16.10 42.24
N GLU A 20 -0.60 15.89 43.17
CA GLU A 20 -0.87 15.27 44.46
C GLU A 20 -1.90 16.11 45.24
N ASN A 21 -2.87 15.44 45.86
CA ASN A 21 -3.43 15.95 47.10
C ASN A 21 -3.85 14.79 48.01
N THR A 22 -3.28 14.82 49.21
CA THR A 22 -3.46 13.92 50.35
C THR A 22 -4.86 14.01 50.98
N GLY A 23 -5.42 12.86 51.37
CA GLY A 23 -6.59 12.76 52.27
C GLY A 23 -6.84 11.30 52.70
N LYS A 24 -6.93 11.05 54.01
CA LYS A 24 -6.98 9.73 54.68
C LYS A 24 -8.41 9.17 54.86
N HIS A 25 -8.45 7.85 55.12
CA HIS A 25 -9.55 6.96 55.62
C HIS A 25 -10.66 6.65 54.59
N GLU A 26 -11.16 5.41 54.40
CA GLU A 26 -11.48 4.32 55.32
C GLU A 26 -11.24 2.93 54.70
N ALA A 27 -11.06 1.93 55.57
CA ALA A 27 -10.90 0.53 55.23
C ALA A 27 -12.24 -0.13 54.82
N ASN A 28 -12.39 -0.41 53.53
CA ASN A 28 -13.43 -1.33 53.04
C ASN A 28 -12.76 -2.62 52.53
N ASN A 29 -12.90 -3.69 53.32
CA ASN A 29 -12.64 -5.07 52.90
C ASN A 29 -13.65 -5.47 51.81
N SER A 30 -13.38 -5.04 50.58
CA SER A 30 -13.90 -5.70 49.40
C SER A 30 -12.83 -6.69 48.95
N VAL A 31 -13.11 -7.98 49.10
CA VAL A 31 -12.35 -9.02 48.42
C VAL A 31 -12.56 -8.77 46.92
N LYS A 32 -11.68 -7.95 46.32
CA LYS A 32 -11.56 -7.84 44.88
C LYS A 32 -11.22 -9.23 44.40
N LYS A 33 -12.23 -9.93 43.86
CA LYS A 33 -12.01 -11.12 43.06
C LYS A 33 -11.05 -10.67 41.96
N VAL A 34 -9.77 -11.04 42.10
CA VAL A 34 -8.77 -10.83 41.07
C VAL A 34 -9.21 -11.73 39.93
N VAL A 35 -10.05 -11.18 39.06
CA VAL A 35 -10.34 -11.77 37.76
C VAL A 35 -9.00 -11.71 37.04
N LYS A 36 -8.26 -12.83 37.05
CA LYS A 36 -7.10 -12.98 36.19
C LYS A 36 -7.56 -12.62 34.77
N PRO A 37 -6.90 -11.70 34.07
CA PRO A 37 -7.28 -11.39 32.70
C PRO A 37 -7.27 -12.70 31.93
N ILE A 38 -8.40 -13.01 31.27
CA ILE A 38 -8.49 -14.17 30.39
C ILE A 38 -7.55 -13.87 29.24
N VAL A 39 -6.36 -14.47 29.25
CA VAL A 39 -5.44 -14.41 28.12
C VAL A 39 -6.09 -15.22 27.01
N LYS A 40 -6.77 -14.52 26.08
CA LYS A 40 -7.29 -15.15 24.87
C LYS A 40 -6.11 -15.76 24.10
N GLU A 41 -6.25 -17.01 23.68
CA GLU A 41 -5.25 -17.61 22.80
C GLU A 41 -5.08 -16.76 21.53
N VAL A 42 -3.87 -16.79 20.97
CA VAL A 42 -3.53 -16.04 19.76
C VAL A 42 -3.53 -17.00 18.56
N HIS A 43 -4.12 -16.60 17.44
CA HIS A 43 -4.01 -17.33 16.18
C HIS A 43 -2.56 -17.43 15.72
N LYS A 44 -2.22 -18.51 15.02
CA LYS A 44 -1.01 -18.52 14.18
C LYS A 44 -1.09 -17.36 13.16
N PRO A 45 0.04 -16.78 12.74
CA PRO A 45 0.04 -15.76 11.69
C PRO A 45 -0.79 -16.18 10.48
N ILE A 46 -1.64 -15.28 10.02
CA ILE A 46 -2.57 -15.49 8.90
C ILE A 46 -2.07 -14.67 7.73
N VAL A 47 -2.13 -15.23 6.52
CA VAL A 47 -1.70 -14.55 5.30
C VAL A 47 -2.84 -14.56 4.31
N PHE A 48 -3.35 -13.39 3.98
CA PHE A 48 -4.25 -13.20 2.86
C PHE A 48 -3.43 -13.02 1.58
N ILE A 49 -3.62 -13.94 0.64
CA ILE A 49 -3.12 -13.81 -0.73
C ILE A 49 -4.30 -13.27 -1.55
N THR A 50 -4.30 -11.97 -1.81
CA THR A 50 -5.51 -11.27 -2.27
C THR A 50 -5.59 -11.11 -3.79
N GLY A 51 -4.89 -11.96 -4.54
CA GLY A 51 -4.82 -11.86 -5.98
C GLY A 51 -4.33 -13.15 -6.61
N HIS A 52 -4.12 -13.10 -7.92
CA HIS A 52 -3.57 -14.18 -8.70
C HIS A 52 -2.57 -13.61 -9.69
N ASP A 53 -1.56 -14.41 -10.00
CA ASP A 53 -0.56 -14.02 -10.98
C ASP A 53 -1.18 -13.88 -12.37
N ARG A 54 -0.73 -12.86 -13.10
CA ARG A 54 -1.10 -12.63 -14.50
C ARG A 54 0.14 -12.73 -15.37
N ASP A 55 -0.06 -13.15 -16.61
CA ASP A 55 1.00 -13.33 -17.61
C ASP A 55 2.15 -14.20 -17.08
N ALA A 56 3.38 -13.72 -17.14
CA ALA A 56 4.58 -14.42 -16.68
C ALA A 56 5.02 -14.04 -15.25
N THR A 57 4.21 -13.29 -14.50
CA THR A 57 4.52 -12.92 -13.11
C THR A 57 4.32 -14.11 -12.16
N THR A 58 5.05 -14.15 -11.04
CA THR A 58 4.96 -15.19 -10.01
C THR A 58 4.78 -14.62 -8.59
N PHE A 59 4.42 -13.33 -8.48
CA PHE A 59 4.40 -12.61 -7.20
C PHE A 59 3.53 -13.29 -6.12
N TYR A 60 2.30 -13.67 -6.45
CA TYR A 60 1.37 -14.28 -5.50
C TYR A 60 1.69 -15.76 -5.24
N SER A 61 2.14 -16.50 -6.26
CA SER A 61 2.58 -17.89 -6.11
C SER A 61 3.85 -18.00 -5.25
N ASP A 62 4.86 -17.17 -5.51
CA ASP A 62 6.10 -17.13 -4.72
C ASP A 62 5.84 -16.65 -3.29
N ALA A 63 4.94 -15.68 -3.08
CA ALA A 63 4.52 -15.29 -1.74
C ALA A 63 3.81 -16.43 -1.00
N THR A 64 2.94 -17.16 -1.70
CA THR A 64 2.26 -18.33 -1.15
C THR A 64 3.28 -19.38 -0.70
N GLU A 65 4.28 -19.70 -1.54
CA GLU A 65 5.37 -20.61 -1.18
C GLU A 65 6.17 -20.12 0.03
N TYR A 66 6.59 -18.85 0.02
CA TYR A 66 7.36 -18.23 1.10
C TYR A 66 6.66 -18.36 2.46
N PHE A 67 5.37 -18.01 2.53
CA PHE A 67 4.61 -18.09 3.78
C PHE A 67 4.19 -19.52 4.15
N THR A 68 4.00 -20.41 3.17
CA THR A 68 3.79 -21.84 3.43
C THR A 68 5.01 -22.46 4.11
N ASN A 69 6.22 -22.13 3.63
CA ASN A 69 7.48 -22.58 4.22
C ASN A 69 7.69 -22.07 5.66
N LYS A 70 7.04 -20.97 6.04
CA LYS A 70 7.01 -20.47 7.43
C LYS A 70 5.93 -21.11 8.30
N ASN A 71 5.13 -22.05 7.77
CA ASN A 71 4.01 -22.69 8.45
C ASN A 71 2.92 -21.69 8.89
N TYR A 72 2.68 -20.64 8.08
CA TYR A 72 1.63 -19.66 8.33
C TYR A 72 0.30 -20.16 7.75
N LYS A 73 -0.82 -19.67 8.29
CA LYS A 73 -2.16 -20.00 7.76
C LYS A 73 -2.44 -19.17 6.51
N ILE A 74 -2.43 -19.80 5.34
CA ILE A 74 -2.76 -19.14 4.08
C ILE A 74 -4.28 -19.07 3.89
N VAL A 75 -4.77 -17.91 3.48
CA VAL A 75 -6.14 -17.64 3.06
C VAL A 75 -6.10 -17.09 1.64
N GLN A 76 -6.73 -17.82 0.72
CA GLN A 76 -6.91 -17.45 -0.68
C GLN A 76 -8.39 -17.26 -0.98
N GLY A 77 -8.71 -16.67 -2.14
CA GLY A 77 -10.10 -16.43 -2.55
C GLY A 77 -10.76 -15.25 -1.84
N VAL A 78 -9.95 -14.32 -1.31
CA VAL A 78 -10.40 -13.09 -0.64
C VAL A 78 -9.82 -11.92 -1.44
N TYR A 79 -10.62 -11.29 -2.29
CA TYR A 79 -10.18 -10.32 -3.29
C TYR A 79 -10.67 -8.89 -3.00
N SER A 80 -11.44 -8.72 -1.93
CA SER A 80 -11.92 -7.43 -1.45
C SER A 80 -11.69 -7.22 0.04
N LEU A 81 -11.67 -5.95 0.48
CA LEU A 81 -11.65 -5.60 1.90
C LEU A 81 -12.91 -6.14 2.61
N GLU A 82 -14.09 -6.07 1.97
CA GLU A 82 -15.33 -6.64 2.50
C GLU A 82 -15.21 -8.14 2.84
N GLU A 83 -14.69 -8.94 1.91
CA GLU A 83 -14.49 -10.38 2.12
C GLU A 83 -13.46 -10.63 3.24
N MET A 84 -12.40 -9.84 3.30
CA MET A 84 -11.35 -9.98 4.31
C MET A 84 -11.90 -9.71 5.71
N LEU A 85 -12.61 -8.60 5.89
CA LEU A 85 -13.23 -8.23 7.18
C LEU A 85 -14.27 -9.27 7.60
N THR A 86 -15.08 -9.75 6.66
CA THR A 86 -16.06 -10.82 6.89
C THR A 86 -15.37 -12.11 7.32
N TRP A 87 -14.28 -12.49 6.65
CA TRP A 87 -13.52 -13.67 7.00
C TRP A 87 -12.93 -13.55 8.41
N LEU A 88 -12.33 -12.40 8.75
CA LEU A 88 -11.75 -12.16 10.06
C LEU A 88 -12.79 -12.25 11.18
N ASN A 89 -13.98 -11.68 10.99
CA ASN A 89 -15.06 -11.78 11.97
C ASN A 89 -15.52 -13.24 12.15
N ASN A 90 -15.69 -13.98 11.06
CA ASN A 90 -16.22 -15.35 11.10
C ASN A 90 -15.20 -16.41 11.58
N ASN A 91 -13.90 -16.09 11.59
CA ASN A 91 -12.83 -17.04 11.89
C ASN A 91 -12.05 -16.74 13.17
N ALA A 92 -12.53 -15.81 14.01
CA ALA A 92 -11.84 -15.46 15.25
C ALA A 92 -11.86 -16.62 16.27
N TYR A 93 -12.95 -17.40 16.33
CA TYR A 93 -13.09 -18.59 17.21
C TYR A 93 -12.64 -18.36 18.67
N HIS A 94 -13.03 -17.23 19.27
CA HIS A 94 -12.65 -16.80 20.63
C HIS A 94 -11.15 -16.52 20.85
N LYS A 95 -10.35 -16.54 19.79
CA LYS A 95 -8.93 -16.17 19.80
C LYS A 95 -8.74 -14.74 19.35
N THR A 96 -7.55 -14.20 19.60
CA THR A 96 -7.11 -12.92 19.06
C THR A 96 -6.18 -13.11 17.87
N TYR A 97 -6.18 -12.18 16.94
CA TYR A 97 -5.22 -12.16 15.84
C TYR A 97 -3.91 -11.53 16.30
N GLY A 98 -2.81 -12.26 16.18
CA GLY A 98 -1.47 -11.74 16.46
C GLY A 98 -0.91 -11.01 15.25
N GLU A 99 -0.64 -11.74 14.18
CA GLU A 99 -0.15 -11.18 12.92
C GLU A 99 -1.08 -11.53 11.78
N ILE A 100 -1.50 -10.52 11.04
CA ILE A 100 -2.21 -10.65 9.77
C ILE A 100 -1.31 -10.07 8.69
N HIS A 101 -0.94 -10.89 7.73
CA HIS A 101 -0.18 -10.50 6.55
C HIS A 101 -1.16 -10.34 5.38
N ILE A 102 -1.06 -9.23 4.65
CA ILE A 102 -1.85 -8.98 3.46
C ILE A 102 -0.88 -8.87 2.30
N VAL A 103 -0.88 -9.86 1.41
CA VAL A 103 -0.08 -9.86 0.19
C VAL A 103 -0.96 -9.35 -0.94
N ASN A 104 -0.61 -8.16 -1.43
CA ASN A 104 -1.33 -7.48 -2.48
C ASN A 104 -0.37 -6.70 -3.37
N ASN A 105 -0.46 -6.87 -4.68
CA ASN A 105 0.31 -6.04 -5.60
C ASN A 105 -0.29 -4.62 -5.64
N ASN A 106 0.53 -3.61 -5.32
CA ASN A 106 0.11 -2.21 -5.34
C ASN A 106 0.78 -1.46 -6.50
N SER A 107 0.00 -0.67 -7.23
CA SER A 107 0.54 0.31 -8.16
C SER A 107 0.59 1.66 -7.43
N PRO A 108 1.77 2.32 -7.35
CA PRO A 108 1.87 3.67 -6.78
C PRO A 108 0.94 4.71 -7.43
N TRP A 109 0.48 4.44 -8.65
CA TRP A 109 -0.36 5.34 -9.45
C TRP A 109 -1.84 4.95 -9.47
N LEU A 110 -2.13 3.64 -9.47
CA LEU A 110 -3.52 3.13 -9.60
C LEU A 110 -4.10 2.63 -8.28
N GLY A 111 -3.26 2.40 -7.27
CA GLY A 111 -3.64 1.77 -6.00
C GLY A 111 -3.51 0.25 -6.00
N MET A 112 -4.04 -0.34 -4.94
CA MET A 112 -3.93 -1.76 -4.60
C MET A 112 -4.72 -2.63 -5.57
N ASP A 113 -4.21 -3.79 -5.95
CA ASP A 113 -4.95 -4.80 -6.73
C ASP A 113 -5.94 -5.56 -5.83
N LEU A 114 -6.78 -4.80 -5.14
CA LEU A 114 -7.76 -5.21 -4.15
C LEU A 114 -9.01 -4.36 -4.36
N GLU A 115 -10.18 -4.96 -4.19
CA GLU A 115 -11.44 -4.20 -4.28
C GLU A 115 -11.90 -3.70 -2.92
N THR A 116 -12.64 -2.59 -2.89
CA THR A 116 -13.29 -2.13 -1.65
C THR A 116 -14.32 -3.14 -1.16
N ARG A 117 -15.15 -3.63 -2.08
CA ARG A 117 -16.26 -4.58 -1.90
C ARG A 117 -16.21 -5.67 -2.95
N ILE A 118 -17.05 -6.68 -2.82
CA ILE A 118 -17.24 -7.66 -3.90
C ILE A 118 -17.76 -6.94 -5.15
N ASN A 119 -17.00 -7.02 -6.26
CA ASN A 119 -17.24 -6.25 -7.49
C ASN A 119 -17.24 -4.73 -7.25
N GLY A 120 -16.46 -4.29 -6.27
CA GLY A 120 -16.31 -2.89 -5.91
C GLY A 120 -15.32 -2.16 -6.81
N THR A 121 -14.85 -1.01 -6.33
CA THR A 121 -13.79 -0.26 -7.02
C THR A 121 -12.42 -0.66 -6.48
N ARG A 122 -11.39 -0.49 -7.31
CA ARG A 122 -9.99 -0.68 -6.91
C ARG A 122 -9.67 0.18 -5.68
N VAL A 123 -9.00 -0.38 -4.69
CA VAL A 123 -8.61 0.32 -3.46
C VAL A 123 -7.49 1.32 -3.74
N ASN A 124 -7.83 2.60 -3.61
CA ASN A 124 -6.90 3.72 -3.57
C ASN A 124 -7.42 4.76 -2.57
N SER A 125 -6.63 5.80 -2.30
CA SER A 125 -6.99 6.86 -1.34
C SER A 125 -8.39 7.42 -1.57
N THR A 126 -8.78 7.71 -2.81
CA THR A 126 -10.07 8.32 -3.11
C THR A 126 -11.23 7.33 -3.02
N SER A 127 -11.08 6.13 -3.60
CA SER A 127 -12.15 5.13 -3.61
C SER A 127 -12.42 4.58 -2.21
N LEU A 128 -11.38 4.38 -1.41
CA LEU A 128 -11.53 3.86 -0.05
C LEU A 128 -12.17 4.91 0.86
N GLU A 129 -11.76 6.19 0.77
CA GLU A 129 -12.40 7.27 1.51
C GLU A 129 -13.89 7.40 1.16
N LYS A 130 -14.22 7.40 -0.14
CA LYS A 130 -15.63 7.37 -0.60
C LYS A 130 -16.39 6.16 -0.07
N CYS A 131 -15.75 4.99 -0.04
CA CYS A 131 -16.35 3.77 0.49
C CYS A 131 -16.59 3.86 2.01
N LEU A 132 -15.70 4.50 2.76
CA LEU A 132 -15.85 4.70 4.21
C LEU A 132 -16.97 5.70 4.54
N ASP A 133 -17.17 6.70 3.70
CA ASP A 133 -18.18 7.76 3.92
C ASP A 133 -19.59 7.34 3.49
N ASN A 134 -19.70 6.67 2.33
CA ASN A 134 -20.99 6.42 1.68
C ASN A 134 -21.52 4.99 1.91
N GLU A 135 -20.71 4.11 2.48
CA GLU A 135 -20.85 2.68 2.23
C GLU A 135 -20.49 1.83 3.49
N LYS A 136 -21.32 0.82 3.81
CA LYS A 136 -21.12 -0.13 4.92
C LYS A 136 -20.06 -1.21 4.65
N LEU A 137 -18.77 -0.93 4.78
CA LEU A 137 -17.81 -2.04 4.96
C LEU A 137 -18.21 -2.79 6.25
N PRO A 138 -18.05 -4.13 6.31
CA PRO A 138 -18.25 -4.85 7.56
C PRO A 138 -17.38 -4.25 8.66
N VAL A 139 -17.98 -3.89 9.79
CA VAL A 139 -17.21 -3.41 10.94
C VAL A 139 -16.45 -4.59 11.53
N LEU A 140 -15.15 -4.43 11.66
CA LEU A 140 -14.31 -5.45 12.27
C LEU A 140 -14.62 -5.54 13.77
N GLU A 141 -14.94 -6.74 14.24
CA GLU A 141 -15.15 -6.99 15.65
C GLU A 141 -13.83 -6.96 16.43
N ASN A 142 -13.90 -6.69 17.74
CA ASN A 142 -12.72 -6.57 18.61
C ASN A 142 -12.05 -7.94 18.87
N HIS A 143 -11.26 -8.38 17.89
CA HIS A 143 -10.46 -9.61 17.90
C HIS A 143 -8.95 -9.33 17.96
N PHE A 144 -8.57 -8.10 18.26
CA PHE A 144 -7.17 -7.68 18.41
C PHE A 144 -6.76 -7.52 19.88
N ASN A 145 -5.46 -7.49 20.10
CA ASN A 145 -4.82 -7.18 21.36
C ASN A 145 -3.70 -6.13 21.15
N ALA A 146 -3.06 -5.68 22.22
CA ALA A 146 -2.06 -4.61 22.17
C ALA A 146 -0.82 -4.92 21.29
N ASN A 147 -0.59 -6.18 20.94
CA ASN A 147 0.52 -6.63 20.10
C ASN A 147 0.07 -7.06 18.70
N SER A 148 -1.20 -6.87 18.35
CA SER A 148 -1.72 -7.23 17.03
C SER A 148 -1.10 -6.38 15.93
N LYS A 149 -0.77 -7.00 14.80
CA LYS A 149 -0.16 -6.35 13.64
C LYS A 149 -0.86 -6.72 12.35
N ILE A 150 -1.03 -5.74 11.47
CA ILE A 150 -1.45 -5.91 10.09
C ILE A 150 -0.30 -5.48 9.20
N ILE A 151 0.30 -6.43 8.49
CA ILE A 151 1.54 -6.27 7.72
C ILE A 151 1.20 -6.36 6.25
N PHE A 152 1.27 -5.24 5.55
CA PHE A 152 1.07 -5.17 4.11
C PHE A 152 2.37 -5.50 3.37
N HIS A 153 2.33 -6.58 2.59
CA HIS A 153 3.33 -6.93 1.60
C HIS A 153 2.87 -6.37 0.26
N SER A 154 2.88 -5.03 0.18
CA SER A 154 2.41 -4.26 -0.97
C SER A 154 3.46 -3.25 -1.41
N ASN A 155 3.66 -3.14 -2.71
CA ASN A 155 4.72 -2.32 -3.30
C ASN A 155 4.53 -0.83 -2.98
N ALA A 156 5.51 -0.24 -2.30
CA ALA A 156 5.55 1.20 -1.98
C ALA A 156 4.28 1.77 -1.31
N LEU A 157 3.52 0.95 -0.59
CA LEU A 157 2.26 1.38 0.01
C LEU A 157 2.45 2.49 1.05
N ALA A 158 3.59 2.52 1.75
CA ALA A 158 3.85 3.55 2.76
C ALA A 158 4.09 4.95 2.16
N GLU A 159 4.35 5.07 0.86
CA GLU A 159 4.45 6.36 0.18
C GLU A 159 3.08 7.06 0.07
N ASP A 160 1.98 6.30 0.01
CA ASP A 160 0.62 6.84 0.04
C ASP A 160 0.08 6.93 1.47
N THR A 161 0.48 8.00 2.17
CA THR A 161 0.06 8.25 3.55
C THR A 161 -1.46 8.39 3.71
N LYS A 162 -2.18 8.87 2.68
CA LYS A 162 -3.65 8.99 2.72
C LYS A 162 -4.29 7.61 2.67
N LEU A 163 -3.78 6.73 1.80
CA LEU A 163 -4.27 5.36 1.71
C LEU A 163 -3.97 4.59 3.01
N ILE A 164 -2.79 4.76 3.60
CA ILE A 164 -2.47 4.17 4.91
C ILE A 164 -3.47 4.63 5.99
N GLN A 165 -3.79 5.91 6.06
CA GLN A 165 -4.76 6.44 7.02
C GLN A 165 -6.18 5.87 6.79
N ALA A 166 -6.59 5.75 5.53
CA ALA A 166 -7.86 5.13 5.18
C ALA A 166 -7.89 3.64 5.58
N LEU A 167 -6.81 2.89 5.32
CA LEU A 167 -6.66 1.50 5.76
C LEU A 167 -6.65 1.36 7.29
N GLN A 168 -6.04 2.30 8.01
CA GLN A 168 -6.09 2.32 9.48
C GLN A 168 -7.53 2.42 9.98
N ARG A 169 -8.36 3.25 9.36
CA ARG A 169 -9.80 3.37 9.69
C ARG A 169 -10.55 2.06 9.42
N VAL A 170 -10.22 1.35 8.33
CA VAL A 170 -10.84 0.05 8.00
C VAL A 170 -10.61 -0.99 9.11
N PHE A 171 -9.40 -1.06 9.66
CA PHE A 171 -9.03 -2.06 10.67
C PHE A 171 -9.11 -1.55 12.12
N THR A 172 -9.75 -0.40 12.34
CA THR A 172 -9.91 0.18 13.69
C THR A 172 -10.92 -0.63 14.50
N THR A 173 -10.55 -1.00 15.73
CA THR A 173 -11.47 -1.61 16.71
C THR A 173 -11.24 -0.96 18.08
N GLU A 174 -11.87 -1.45 19.15
CA GLU A 174 -11.54 -0.97 20.51
C GLU A 174 -10.06 -1.22 20.86
N ASN A 175 -9.49 -2.34 20.39
CA ASN A 175 -8.05 -2.59 20.44
C ASN A 175 -7.49 -2.47 19.03
N ASN A 176 -6.62 -1.49 18.79
CA ASN A 176 -6.06 -1.30 17.46
C ASN A 176 -4.88 -2.21 17.19
N ALA A 177 -4.81 -2.76 15.98
CA ALA A 177 -3.61 -3.38 15.47
C ALA A 177 -2.67 -2.31 14.91
N GLU A 178 -1.37 -2.53 15.03
CA GLU A 178 -0.35 -1.72 14.35
C GLU A 178 -0.38 -2.04 12.85
N ILE A 179 -0.55 -1.02 12.00
CA ILE A 179 -0.42 -1.16 10.54
C ILE A 179 1.04 -0.95 10.14
N ILE A 180 1.61 -1.95 9.47
CA ILE A 180 2.98 -1.96 8.97
C ILE A 180 2.94 -2.06 7.45
N ALA A 181 3.57 -1.10 6.78
CA ALA A 181 3.75 -1.06 5.34
C ALA A 181 5.15 -0.54 5.01
N SER A 182 5.63 -0.84 3.79
CA SER A 182 6.96 -0.42 3.33
C SER A 182 6.87 0.61 2.20
N PRO A 183 7.82 1.56 2.11
CA PRO A 183 7.99 2.39 0.90
C PRO A 183 8.67 1.61 -0.24
N TYR A 184 9.12 0.38 0.02
CA TYR A 184 9.83 -0.45 -0.95
C TYR A 184 8.90 -1.46 -1.63
N PHE A 185 9.38 -2.01 -2.75
CA PHE A 185 8.72 -3.07 -3.47
C PHE A 185 8.99 -4.39 -2.78
N ASN A 186 7.95 -5.21 -2.61
CA ASN A 186 8.07 -6.56 -2.10
C ASN A 186 8.45 -7.48 -3.26
N VAL A 187 9.60 -8.12 -3.16
CA VAL A 187 10.03 -9.13 -4.12
C VAL A 187 9.97 -10.48 -3.43
N PHE A 188 9.13 -11.38 -3.97
CA PHE A 188 9.10 -12.78 -3.60
C PHE A 188 9.75 -13.60 -4.72
N GLY A 189 10.33 -14.76 -4.37
CA GLY A 189 10.96 -15.65 -5.37
C GLY A 189 12.28 -15.11 -5.94
N GLY A 190 12.98 -14.25 -5.19
CA GLY A 190 14.29 -13.75 -5.59
C GLY A 190 15.33 -14.86 -5.72
N GLU A 191 16.33 -14.64 -6.59
CA GLU A 191 17.39 -15.61 -6.88
C GLU A 191 18.23 -15.92 -5.63
N PHE A 192 18.49 -14.90 -4.80
CA PHE A 192 19.34 -15.03 -3.60
C PHE A 192 18.55 -15.05 -2.28
N SER A 193 17.30 -14.59 -2.29
CA SER A 193 16.43 -14.58 -1.12
C SER A 193 14.98 -14.78 -1.53
N ALA A 194 14.28 -15.67 -0.82
CA ALA A 194 12.86 -15.95 -1.07
C ALA A 194 11.96 -14.71 -0.86
N HIS A 195 12.40 -13.73 -0.06
CA HIS A 195 11.72 -12.45 0.10
C HIS A 195 12.74 -11.33 0.41
N TYR A 196 12.58 -10.17 -0.23
CA TYR A 196 13.31 -8.96 0.11
C TYR A 196 12.53 -7.70 -0.28
N LEU A 197 13.01 -6.55 0.19
CA LEU A 197 12.47 -5.24 -0.13
C LEU A 197 13.42 -4.51 -1.09
N ALA A 198 12.91 -4.07 -2.24
CA ALA A 198 13.65 -3.35 -3.26
C ALA A 198 13.25 -1.87 -3.29
N LYS A 199 14.21 -0.95 -3.18
CA LYS A 199 13.93 0.48 -3.32
C LYS A 199 13.67 0.81 -4.80
N PRO A 200 12.50 1.34 -5.17
CA PRO A 200 12.20 1.65 -6.56
C PRO A 200 12.77 3.02 -6.97
N TYR A 201 13.18 3.14 -8.22
CA TYR A 201 13.57 4.40 -8.86
C TYR A 201 12.82 4.54 -10.17
N TYR A 202 12.27 5.73 -10.44
CA TYR A 202 11.34 5.92 -11.55
C TYR A 202 11.84 6.95 -12.54
N VAL A 203 11.63 6.65 -13.81
CA VAL A 203 11.67 7.59 -14.93
C VAL A 203 10.50 7.26 -15.85
N PHE A 204 9.88 8.30 -16.41
CA PHE A 204 8.63 8.19 -17.15
C PHE A 204 8.82 8.68 -18.57
N TYR A 205 8.26 7.95 -19.52
CA TYR A 205 8.22 8.31 -20.93
C TYR A 205 6.92 7.80 -21.55
N PRO A 206 6.34 8.54 -22.51
CA PRO A 206 5.29 7.99 -23.35
C PRO A 206 5.75 6.70 -24.02
N THR A 207 4.82 5.77 -24.23
CA THR A 207 5.13 4.50 -24.88
C THR A 207 5.78 4.76 -26.24
N ALA A 208 6.88 4.05 -26.54
CA ALA A 208 7.72 4.22 -27.73
C ALA A 208 8.48 5.55 -27.88
N LYS A 209 8.43 6.46 -26.88
CA LYS A 209 9.25 7.69 -26.82
C LYS A 209 10.38 7.61 -25.78
N SER A 210 10.68 6.43 -25.25
CA SER A 210 11.80 6.26 -24.30
C SER A 210 13.15 6.46 -25.01
N PRO A 211 14.08 7.24 -24.45
CA PRO A 211 15.40 7.45 -25.03
C PRO A 211 16.25 6.19 -24.90
N GLY A 212 17.39 6.17 -25.62
CA GLY A 212 18.37 5.11 -25.46
C GLY A 212 18.96 5.06 -24.05
N LYS A 213 19.42 3.88 -23.62
CA LYS A 213 19.94 3.63 -22.25
C LYS A 213 21.05 4.58 -21.82
N VAL A 214 21.84 5.11 -22.75
CA VAL A 214 22.91 6.10 -22.47
C VAL A 214 22.36 7.43 -21.98
N ASP A 215 21.28 7.94 -22.59
CA ASP A 215 20.70 9.21 -22.16
C ASP A 215 19.77 9.02 -20.97
N LEU A 216 19.10 7.86 -20.91
CA LEU A 216 18.32 7.45 -19.76
C LEU A 216 19.17 7.34 -18.49
N SER A 217 20.37 6.74 -18.57
CA SER A 217 21.26 6.62 -17.41
C SER A 217 21.72 7.99 -16.89
N LYS A 218 22.00 8.95 -17.78
CA LYS A 218 22.33 10.33 -17.39
C LYS A 218 21.15 11.05 -16.73
N GLU A 219 19.93 10.86 -17.24
CA GLU A 219 18.73 11.44 -16.62
C GLU A 219 18.50 10.88 -15.21
N ILE A 220 18.58 9.56 -15.05
CA ILE A 220 18.41 8.89 -13.75
C ILE A 220 19.50 9.34 -12.78
N ALA A 221 20.77 9.35 -13.19
CA ALA A 221 21.89 9.81 -12.36
C ALA A 221 21.72 11.27 -11.91
N LYS A 222 21.16 12.13 -12.76
CA LYS A 222 20.85 13.52 -12.41
C LYS A 222 19.67 13.62 -11.43
N LYS A 223 18.67 12.73 -11.57
CA LYS A 223 17.48 12.70 -10.72
C LYS A 223 17.77 12.15 -9.32
N TYR A 224 18.69 11.20 -9.21
CA TYR A 224 19.09 10.52 -7.97
C TYR A 224 20.62 10.62 -7.78
N PRO A 225 21.16 11.84 -7.57
CA PRO A 225 22.61 12.07 -7.47
C PRO A 225 23.25 11.47 -6.22
N GLU A 226 22.45 11.12 -5.21
CA GLU A 226 22.89 10.48 -3.96
C GLU A 226 23.19 8.98 -4.11
N GLU A 227 22.77 8.37 -5.21
CA GLU A 227 22.93 6.94 -5.44
C GLU A 227 24.19 6.67 -6.27
N GLU A 228 25.08 5.84 -5.74
CA GLU A 228 26.37 5.50 -6.37
C GLU A 228 26.26 4.33 -7.37
N PHE A 229 25.10 4.17 -8.00
CA PHE A 229 24.88 3.08 -8.96
C PHE A 229 25.44 3.41 -10.33
N GLU A 230 26.02 2.39 -10.99
CA GLU A 230 26.27 2.42 -12.43
C GLU A 230 24.95 2.26 -13.18
N TRP A 231 24.21 3.36 -13.31
CA TRP A 231 22.86 3.39 -13.89
C TRP A 231 22.78 2.80 -15.30
N TYR A 232 23.84 2.94 -16.10
CA TYR A 232 23.88 2.32 -17.43
C TYR A 232 23.87 0.79 -17.34
N ASP A 233 24.62 0.22 -16.40
CA ASP A 233 24.64 -1.24 -16.18
C ASP A 233 23.31 -1.72 -15.60
N ALA A 234 22.73 -0.96 -14.67
CA ALA A 234 21.40 -1.23 -14.10
C ALA A 234 20.31 -1.34 -15.18
N LEU A 235 20.36 -0.47 -16.19
CA LEU A 235 19.44 -0.48 -17.34
C LEU A 235 19.65 -1.67 -18.28
N ASN A 236 20.77 -2.39 -18.17
CA ASN A 236 21.05 -3.61 -18.92
C ASN A 236 20.74 -4.89 -18.15
N ASN A 237 20.34 -4.78 -16.89
CA ASN A 237 19.94 -5.90 -16.06
C ASN A 237 18.41 -6.00 -16.03
N GLU A 238 17.85 -7.11 -16.52
CA GLU A 238 16.40 -7.36 -16.50
C GLU A 238 15.94 -8.11 -15.24
N ARG A 239 16.90 -8.61 -14.44
CA ARG A 239 16.67 -9.36 -13.21
C ARG A 239 17.87 -9.22 -12.27
N GLU A 240 17.68 -9.65 -11.02
CA GLU A 240 18.74 -9.75 -10.03
C GLU A 240 19.85 -10.70 -10.53
N ARG A 241 21.09 -10.21 -10.60
CA ARG A 241 22.28 -11.04 -10.94
C ARG A 241 23.23 -11.20 -9.76
N TYR A 242 23.26 -10.21 -8.87
CA TYR A 242 23.99 -10.22 -7.61
C TYR A 242 23.16 -9.52 -6.53
N VAL A 243 23.38 -9.91 -5.28
CA VAL A 243 22.71 -9.29 -4.12
C VAL A 243 22.99 -7.80 -4.08
N GLY A 244 21.91 -7.00 -4.14
CA GLY A 244 21.98 -5.54 -4.05
C GLY A 244 22.33 -4.84 -5.37
N GLU A 245 22.49 -5.56 -6.47
CA GLU A 245 22.66 -4.95 -7.79
C GLU A 245 21.31 -4.44 -8.32
N PRO A 246 21.24 -3.18 -8.81
CA PRO A 246 20.03 -2.65 -9.42
C PRO A 246 19.73 -3.34 -10.76
N TYR A 247 18.44 -3.52 -11.02
CA TYR A 247 17.90 -4.04 -12.26
C TYR A 247 16.65 -3.26 -12.65
N THR A 248 16.25 -3.38 -13.91
CA THR A 248 15.21 -2.58 -14.51
C THR A 248 14.02 -3.45 -14.89
N ILE A 249 12.83 -2.96 -14.55
CA ILE A 249 11.55 -3.49 -15.04
C ILE A 249 10.86 -2.38 -15.81
N GLN A 250 10.35 -2.68 -17.00
CA GLN A 250 9.50 -1.77 -17.74
C GLN A 250 8.03 -2.09 -17.45
N GLN A 251 7.26 -1.07 -17.11
CA GLN A 251 5.82 -1.18 -16.88
C GLN A 251 5.08 -0.13 -17.68
N ASN A 252 3.96 -0.52 -18.29
CA ASN A 252 3.05 0.39 -18.95
C ASN A 252 1.96 0.79 -17.94
N ILE A 253 1.85 2.09 -17.68
CA ILE A 253 0.79 2.65 -16.83
C ILE A 253 -0.25 3.25 -17.78
N PRO A 254 -1.41 2.61 -17.98
CA PRO A 254 -2.46 3.21 -18.79
C PRO A 254 -3.04 4.41 -18.03
N ILE A 255 -2.94 5.59 -18.63
CA ILE A 255 -3.54 6.82 -18.12
C ILE A 255 -4.65 7.17 -19.10
N VAL A 256 -5.90 7.05 -18.63
CA VAL A 256 -7.10 7.41 -19.38
C VAL A 256 -7.88 8.38 -18.52
N PHE A 257 -8.18 9.56 -19.08
CA PHE A 257 -9.05 10.54 -18.46
C PHE A 257 -10.38 10.55 -19.20
N GLU A 258 -11.45 10.21 -18.50
CA GLU A 258 -12.81 10.35 -18.99
C GLU A 258 -13.41 11.62 -18.38
N ILE A 259 -13.90 12.50 -19.24
CA ILE A 259 -14.55 13.76 -18.86
C ILE A 259 -16.00 13.65 -19.28
N ASP A 260 -16.91 13.78 -18.31
CA ASP A 260 -18.34 13.66 -18.51
C ASP A 260 -18.97 15.06 -18.62
N TYR A 261 -19.54 15.36 -19.79
CA TYR A 261 -20.26 16.61 -20.07
C TYR A 261 -21.78 16.46 -19.98
N HIS A 262 -22.31 15.28 -19.60
CA HIS A 262 -23.75 15.01 -19.66
C HIS A 262 -24.62 15.95 -18.82
N ASN A 263 -24.07 16.47 -17.71
CA ASN A 263 -24.72 17.43 -16.83
C ASN A 263 -23.90 18.72 -16.65
N SER A 264 -23.06 19.07 -17.63
CA SER A 264 -22.32 20.33 -17.61
C SER A 264 -23.01 21.38 -18.48
N ASP A 265 -22.92 22.64 -18.05
CA ASP A 265 -23.25 23.80 -18.89
C ASP A 265 -22.10 24.12 -19.87
N ASP A 266 -20.95 23.44 -19.74
CA ASP A 266 -19.78 23.63 -20.60
C ASP A 266 -19.92 22.90 -21.94
N GLU A 267 -19.46 23.54 -23.01
CA GLU A 267 -19.34 22.89 -24.32
C GLU A 267 -18.18 21.87 -24.31
N ILE A 268 -18.39 20.74 -25.01
CA ILE A 268 -17.32 19.76 -25.23
C ILE A 268 -16.21 20.46 -26.02
N PRO A 269 -14.98 20.55 -25.48
CA PRO A 269 -13.88 21.21 -26.15
C PRO A 269 -13.47 20.42 -27.40
N ASP A 270 -13.18 21.14 -28.47
CA ASP A 270 -12.62 20.58 -29.70
C ASP A 270 -11.12 20.89 -29.73
N PHE A 271 -10.30 19.86 -29.88
CA PHE A 271 -8.84 19.98 -29.87
C PHE A 271 -8.27 19.55 -31.22
N THR A 272 -7.38 20.38 -31.76
CA THR A 272 -6.75 20.12 -33.06
C THR A 272 -5.32 19.60 -32.92
N SER A 273 -4.75 19.62 -31.71
CA SER A 273 -3.38 19.18 -31.43
C SER A 273 -3.22 18.66 -29.99
N SER A 274 -2.18 17.85 -29.75
CA SER A 274 -1.83 17.38 -28.41
C SER A 274 -1.36 18.52 -27.50
N GLU A 275 -0.77 19.57 -28.06
CA GLU A 275 -0.38 20.77 -27.32
C GLU A 275 -1.60 21.52 -26.76
N GLU A 276 -2.68 21.64 -27.54
CA GLU A 276 -3.94 22.26 -27.08
C GLU A 276 -4.57 21.46 -25.94
N ILE A 277 -4.59 20.13 -26.06
CA ILE A 277 -5.05 19.24 -24.99
C ILE A 277 -4.23 19.48 -23.73
N MET A 278 -2.90 19.56 -23.85
CA MET A 278 -2.01 19.75 -22.70
C MET A 278 -2.23 21.10 -22.02
N GLN A 279 -2.37 22.18 -22.81
CA GLN A 279 -2.69 23.50 -22.27
C GLN A 279 -4.05 23.51 -21.56
N TRP A 280 -5.05 22.84 -22.11
CA TRP A 280 -6.35 22.71 -21.47
C TRP A 280 -6.25 21.97 -20.13
N VAL A 281 -5.54 20.82 -20.07
CA VAL A 281 -5.31 20.08 -18.82
C VAL A 281 -4.58 20.92 -17.77
N ILE A 282 -3.61 21.74 -18.17
CA ILE A 282 -2.84 22.63 -17.27
C ILE A 282 -3.71 23.78 -16.73
N ASN A 283 -4.66 24.26 -17.53
CA ASN A 283 -5.50 25.40 -17.16
C ASN A 283 -6.75 24.99 -16.37
N ASP A 284 -7.21 23.75 -16.54
CA ASP A 284 -8.30 23.19 -15.76
C ASP A 284 -7.81 22.75 -14.36
N GLU A 285 -8.43 23.30 -13.31
CA GLU A 285 -7.99 23.10 -11.93
C GLU A 285 -8.14 21.64 -11.48
N ASP A 286 -9.27 21.01 -11.82
CA ASP A 286 -9.59 19.63 -11.45
C ASP A 286 -8.66 18.64 -12.15
N MET A 287 -8.45 18.81 -13.45
CA MET A 287 -7.56 17.98 -14.24
C MET A 287 -6.10 18.17 -13.82
N THR A 288 -5.68 19.40 -13.54
CA THR A 288 -4.35 19.66 -12.99
C THR A 288 -4.14 18.95 -11.67
N GLN A 289 -5.13 18.95 -10.77
CA GLN A 289 -5.04 18.21 -9.51
C GLN A 289 -4.95 16.69 -9.73
N LYS A 290 -5.74 16.14 -10.67
CA LYS A 290 -5.69 14.72 -11.05
C LYS A 290 -4.34 14.33 -11.65
N VAL A 291 -3.73 15.17 -12.49
CA VAL A 291 -2.40 14.89 -13.05
C VAL A 291 -1.32 15.00 -11.98
N LYS A 292 -1.38 16.02 -11.12
CA LYS A 292 -0.43 16.16 -10.01
C LYS A 292 -0.46 14.99 -9.05
N SER A 293 -1.64 14.39 -8.81
CA SER A 293 -1.75 13.22 -7.91
C SER A 293 -1.06 11.97 -8.45
N LEU A 294 -0.84 11.87 -9.77
CA LEU A 294 -0.05 10.79 -10.37
C LEU A 294 1.45 10.91 -10.06
N ASN A 295 1.94 12.08 -9.62
CA ASN A 295 3.37 12.31 -9.42
C ASN A 295 4.24 11.98 -10.66
N ILE A 296 3.65 12.15 -11.86
CA ILE A 296 4.32 12.03 -13.16
C ILE A 296 4.44 13.44 -13.72
N PRO A 297 5.62 13.88 -14.18
CA PRO A 297 5.76 15.19 -14.82
C PRO A 297 4.83 15.29 -16.03
N ILE A 298 4.06 16.36 -16.14
CA ILE A 298 3.02 16.52 -17.16
C ILE A 298 3.59 16.48 -18.58
N GLU A 299 4.83 16.93 -18.77
CA GLU A 299 5.55 16.88 -20.05
C GLU A 299 5.85 15.44 -20.48
N LYS A 300 5.91 14.50 -19.54
CA LYS A 300 6.09 13.07 -19.82
C LYS A 300 4.75 12.37 -20.16
N LEU A 301 3.64 13.10 -20.17
CA LEU A 301 2.32 12.63 -20.63
C LEU A 301 2.01 13.03 -22.09
N ASP A 302 2.95 13.70 -22.76
CA ASP A 302 2.79 14.15 -24.15
C ASP A 302 2.53 12.99 -25.14
N GLY A 303 1.39 13.06 -25.83
CA GLY A 303 0.90 12.05 -26.79
C GLY A 303 0.16 10.86 -26.16
N VAL A 304 0.00 10.84 -24.83
CA VAL A 304 -0.84 9.90 -24.08
C VAL A 304 -2.26 10.45 -23.91
N ILE A 305 -2.39 11.78 -23.76
CA ILE A 305 -3.68 12.47 -23.72
C ILE A 305 -4.12 12.73 -25.16
N ARG A 306 -5.27 12.16 -25.55
CA ARG A 306 -5.85 12.21 -26.89
C ARG A 306 -7.35 12.43 -26.79
#